data_AF-A0A933QLS0-F1
#
_entry.id   AF-A0A933QLS0-F1
#
_cell.length_a   1.000
_cell.length_b   1.000
_cell.length_c   1.000
_cell.angle_alpha   90.00
_cell.angle_beta   90.00
_cell.angle_gamma   90.00
#
_symmetry.space_group_name_H-M   'P 1'
#
loop_
_entity.id
_entity.type
_entity.pdbx_description
1 polymer ?
#
loop_
_entity_poly.entity_id
_entity_poly.type
_entity_poly.pdbx_seq_one_letter_code
_entity_poly.pdbx_strand_id
1 'polypeptide(L)'
;MNPKTKLLLGLSALLALINSNIPFVAATQWPQIVSAKISIVWTHDGQGRGVPVNQSRAVNISIWPAGQIGCSIKPSITLLISKNNEPTTVWEGLGQQSLRNGVRGKFPTFDFNDVPADMVSDPTARYRFVMYAPVSLSTQGFTGNVWVHAVDPRTIQPNPVVPTGFSSQSISALDTRIQMAWPHDERGNQMPVEVANRVNVVAEVFEHGSLRAIAPDAAGKFRYSIALYAAEGNNSIVLANYSSVTPKTYTVGSSTYTQWVFNDVPVQPGRQYHFLAGATPSGKQDVYPFSSIWTHAQDGRTNFPSPQEPPACMP
;
A
#
# COMPACT_ATOMS: atom_id res chain seq x y z
N MET A 1 -8.21 91.17 -15.14
CA MET A 1 -8.55 91.94 -13.92
C MET A 1 -8.68 90.98 -12.76
N ASN A 2 -7.91 91.22 -11.70
CA ASN A 2 -7.88 90.49 -10.42
C ASN A 2 -9.13 90.83 -9.56
N PRO A 3 -9.35 90.32 -8.33
CA PRO A 3 -9.32 88.94 -7.76
C PRO A 3 -10.63 88.64 -6.96
N LYS A 4 -10.77 87.42 -6.40
CA LYS A 4 -11.03 87.16 -4.94
C LYS A 4 -11.37 85.70 -4.62
N THR A 5 -10.48 85.10 -3.82
CA THR A 5 -10.75 84.32 -2.60
C THR A 5 -11.65 83.07 -2.68
N LYS A 6 -11.04 81.88 -2.62
CA LYS A 6 -11.57 80.75 -1.85
C LYS A 6 -10.48 80.04 -1.06
N LEU A 7 -10.92 79.60 0.12
CA LEU A 7 -10.21 79.20 1.32
C LEU A 7 -9.81 77.72 1.28
N LEU A 8 -8.74 77.43 2.03
CA LEU A 8 -8.13 76.16 2.46
C LEU A 8 -8.87 74.83 2.19
N LEU A 9 -8.09 73.83 1.75
CA LEU A 9 -8.07 72.47 2.32
C LEU A 9 -6.88 71.66 1.75
N GLY A 10 -6.22 70.89 2.62
CA GLY A 10 -5.56 69.64 2.23
C GLY A 10 -4.03 69.69 2.25
N LEU A 11 -3.39 69.53 3.40
CA LEU A 11 -2.94 68.27 4.02
C LEU A 11 -1.54 67.82 3.54
N SER A 12 -0.63 67.97 4.49
CA SER A 12 0.74 67.50 4.61
C SER A 12 1.09 66.21 3.87
N ALA A 13 2.18 66.31 3.10
CA ALA A 13 2.99 65.17 2.72
C ALA A 13 3.66 64.57 3.96
N LEU A 14 3.47 63.27 4.20
CA LEU A 14 4.32 62.50 5.08
C LEU A 14 4.76 61.22 4.35
N LEU A 15 6.07 61.15 4.11
CA LEU A 15 6.79 59.95 3.73
C LEU A 15 6.47 58.82 4.73
N ALA A 16 5.98 57.69 4.24
CA ALA A 16 6.10 56.42 4.92
C ALA A 16 6.95 55.49 4.04
N LEU A 17 8.15 55.21 4.52
CA LEU A 17 9.02 54.14 4.04
C LEU A 17 8.22 52.83 4.02
N ILE A 18 8.09 52.22 2.84
CA ILE A 18 7.62 50.85 2.71
C ILE A 18 8.75 49.95 3.23
N ASN A 19 8.73 49.70 4.53
CA ASN A 19 9.50 48.65 5.16
C ASN A 19 8.83 47.33 4.80
N SER A 20 9.35 46.65 3.79
CA SER A 20 8.91 45.33 3.33
C SER A 20 9.27 44.23 4.34
N ASN A 21 8.82 44.35 5.59
CA ASN A 21 8.79 43.22 6.52
C ASN A 21 7.49 42.47 6.30
N ILE A 22 7.40 41.75 5.18
CA ILE A 22 6.50 40.61 5.13
C ILE A 22 7.18 39.57 6.04
N PRO A 23 6.60 39.20 7.20
CA PRO A 23 7.11 38.04 7.91
C PRO A 23 6.99 36.88 6.94
N PHE A 24 8.13 36.33 6.55
CA PHE A 24 8.19 35.00 5.96
C PHE A 24 7.55 34.11 7.02
N VAL A 25 6.27 33.80 6.84
CA VAL A 25 5.66 32.67 7.54
C VAL A 25 6.47 31.51 7.02
N ALA A 26 7.41 31.03 7.84
CA ALA A 26 8.11 29.79 7.59
C ALA A 26 7.03 28.76 7.32
N ALA A 27 6.87 28.39 6.05
CA ALA A 27 6.05 27.27 5.66
C ALA A 27 6.57 26.12 6.51
N THR A 28 5.75 25.68 7.46
CA THR A 28 6.05 24.57 8.34
C THR A 28 6.09 23.34 7.45
N GLN A 29 7.28 23.06 6.91
CA GLN A 29 7.48 22.10 5.84
C GLN A 29 7.63 20.70 6.43
N TRP A 30 6.59 20.14 7.07
CA TRP A 30 6.53 18.71 7.41
C TRP A 30 5.08 18.21 7.53
N PRO A 31 4.74 17.00 7.04
CA PRO A 31 5.49 16.05 6.23
C PRO A 31 4.96 16.01 4.78
N GLN A 32 5.85 16.02 3.80
CA GLN A 32 5.51 15.40 2.52
C GLN A 32 5.15 13.96 2.85
N ILE A 33 3.87 13.58 2.71
CA ILE A 33 3.45 12.18 2.66
C ILE A 33 4.40 11.56 1.65
N VAL A 34 5.30 10.69 2.11
CA VAL A 34 6.34 10.15 1.22
C VAL A 34 5.61 9.19 0.30
N SER A 35 5.16 9.71 -0.84
CA SER A 35 4.91 8.87 -2.00
C SER A 35 6.24 8.22 -2.31
N ALA A 36 6.35 6.93 -2.01
CA ALA A 36 7.55 6.13 -2.19
C ALA A 36 7.16 4.89 -2.99
N LYS A 37 8.14 4.24 -3.63
CA LYS A 37 7.94 2.99 -4.36
C LYS A 37 9.08 2.04 -4.09
N ILE A 38 8.76 0.75 -4.00
CA ILE A 38 9.72 -0.34 -4.17
C ILE A 38 10.27 -0.19 -5.59
N SER A 39 11.53 0.24 -5.67
CA SER A 39 12.16 0.71 -6.90
C SER A 39 13.30 -0.20 -7.34
N ILE A 40 13.93 -0.90 -6.40
CA ILE A 40 14.87 -1.97 -6.72
C ILE A 40 14.47 -3.19 -5.91
N VAL A 41 14.45 -4.34 -6.56
CA VAL A 41 14.53 -5.63 -5.88
C VAL A 41 15.64 -6.44 -6.51
N TRP A 42 16.61 -6.83 -5.69
CA TRP A 42 17.80 -7.55 -6.12
C TRP A 42 17.88 -8.89 -5.40
N THR A 43 17.93 -9.97 -6.19
CA THR A 43 17.86 -11.35 -5.71
C THR A 43 19.26 -11.91 -5.45
N HIS A 44 19.45 -12.59 -4.32
CA HIS A 44 20.75 -13.17 -3.97
C HIS A 44 20.68 -14.52 -3.24
N ASP A 45 21.80 -15.25 -3.27
CA ASP A 45 22.01 -16.47 -2.52
C ASP A 45 22.36 -16.17 -1.03
N GLY A 46 22.56 -17.23 -0.25
CA GLY A 46 22.93 -17.11 1.17
C GLY A 46 24.34 -16.56 1.43
N GLN A 47 25.13 -16.32 0.38
CA GLN A 47 26.44 -15.66 0.46
C GLN A 47 26.39 -14.21 -0.03
N GLY A 48 25.18 -13.69 -0.33
CA GLY A 48 25.01 -12.34 -0.84
C GLY A 48 25.49 -12.17 -2.28
N ARG A 49 25.51 -13.22 -3.10
CA ARG A 49 25.82 -13.12 -4.54
C ARG A 49 24.54 -13.02 -5.34
N GLY A 50 24.53 -12.17 -6.36
CA GLY A 50 23.37 -12.01 -7.24
C GLY A 50 23.05 -13.30 -7.99
N VAL A 51 21.80 -13.74 -7.94
CA VAL A 51 21.33 -14.97 -8.60
C VAL A 51 19.97 -14.76 -9.24
N PRO A 52 19.57 -15.58 -10.25
CA PRO A 52 18.22 -15.56 -10.78
C PRO A 52 17.16 -15.89 -9.70
N VAL A 53 15.90 -15.52 -9.95
CA VAL A 53 14.77 -15.71 -9.01
C VAL A 53 14.71 -17.14 -8.47
N ASN A 54 14.79 -18.16 -9.32
CA ASN A 54 14.68 -19.57 -8.90
C ASN A 54 15.86 -20.09 -8.05
N GLN A 55 16.89 -19.27 -7.84
CA GLN A 55 18.06 -19.61 -7.02
C GLN A 55 18.17 -18.71 -5.77
N SER A 56 17.25 -17.77 -5.58
CA SER A 56 17.34 -16.82 -4.47
C SER A 56 17.06 -17.49 -3.12
N ARG A 57 17.79 -17.04 -2.11
CA ARG A 57 17.46 -17.27 -0.69
C ARG A 57 16.82 -16.03 -0.05
N ALA A 58 17.20 -14.85 -0.55
CA ALA A 58 16.74 -13.57 -0.06
C ALA A 58 16.78 -12.50 -1.17
N VAL A 59 16.22 -11.34 -0.85
CA VAL A 59 16.26 -10.14 -1.70
C VAL A 59 16.68 -8.91 -0.90
N ASN A 60 17.38 -8.00 -1.59
CA ASN A 60 17.56 -6.62 -1.12
C ASN A 60 16.52 -5.73 -1.81
N ILE A 61 15.83 -4.90 -1.03
CA ILE A 61 14.76 -4.02 -1.49
C ILE A 61 15.17 -2.58 -1.25
N SER A 62 15.17 -1.75 -2.30
CA SER A 62 15.33 -0.31 -2.18
C SER A 62 14.03 0.41 -2.44
N ILE A 63 13.64 1.25 -1.50
CA ILE A 63 12.48 2.13 -1.58
C ILE A 63 12.97 3.54 -1.87
N TRP A 64 12.44 4.12 -2.94
CA TRP A 64 12.80 5.47 -3.38
C TRP A 64 11.59 6.40 -3.26
N PRO A 65 11.81 7.69 -2.96
CA PRO A 65 10.74 8.68 -3.01
C PRO A 65 10.30 8.90 -4.46
N ALA A 66 9.00 9.05 -4.69
CA ALA A 66 8.45 9.38 -6.00
C ALA A 66 8.61 10.89 -6.33
N GLY A 67 8.85 11.72 -5.32
CA GLY A 67 9.01 13.17 -5.45
C GLY A 67 10.23 13.70 -4.72
N GLN A 68 10.44 15.02 -4.81
CA GLN A 68 11.50 15.70 -4.09
C GLN A 68 11.21 15.71 -2.58
N ILE A 69 12.16 15.22 -1.78
CA ILE A 69 12.11 15.23 -0.31
C ILE A 69 13.41 15.78 0.26
N GLY A 70 13.49 16.08 1.55
CA GLY A 70 14.73 16.51 2.18
C GLY A 70 15.75 15.37 2.28
N CYS A 71 17.05 15.66 2.15
CA CYS A 71 18.12 14.67 2.14
C CYS A 71 18.26 13.92 3.47
N SER A 72 17.86 14.56 4.57
CA SER A 72 17.90 14.04 5.93
C SER A 72 16.58 13.40 6.39
N ILE A 73 15.53 13.41 5.55
CA ILE A 73 14.22 12.84 5.91
C ILE A 73 14.36 11.34 6.13
N LYS A 74 13.85 10.88 7.29
CA LYS A 74 13.71 9.47 7.63
C LYS A 74 12.21 9.14 7.78
N PRO A 75 11.51 8.74 6.71
CA PRO A 75 10.13 8.32 6.81
C PRO A 75 10.03 7.03 7.61
N SER A 76 8.99 6.95 8.42
CA SER A 76 8.61 5.70 9.09
C SER A 76 7.97 4.78 8.06
N ILE A 77 8.77 3.91 7.44
CA ILE A 77 8.32 2.91 6.47
C ILE A 77 8.47 1.53 7.09
N THR A 78 7.37 0.80 7.15
CA THR A 78 7.34 -0.62 7.50
C THR A 78 7.27 -1.43 6.23
N LEU A 79 8.22 -2.37 6.05
CA LEU A 79 8.14 -3.36 5.00
C LEU A 79 7.28 -4.54 5.47
N LEU A 80 6.26 -4.87 4.68
CA LEU A 80 5.39 -6.01 4.92
C LEU A 80 5.65 -7.09 3.88
N ILE A 81 5.68 -8.35 4.32
CA ILE A 81 5.94 -9.52 3.49
C ILE A 81 4.75 -10.48 3.58
N SER A 82 4.12 -10.81 2.46
CA SER A 82 3.16 -11.92 2.38
C SER A 82 3.79 -13.09 1.64
N LYS A 83 3.61 -14.31 2.14
CA LYS A 83 3.98 -15.55 1.45
C LYS A 83 2.71 -16.29 1.05
N ASN A 84 2.59 -16.64 -0.23
CA ASN A 84 1.44 -17.34 -0.80
C ASN A 84 0.13 -16.55 -0.60
N ASN A 85 -0.82 -17.11 0.15
CA ASN A 85 -2.08 -16.43 0.51
C ASN A 85 -2.15 -16.10 2.01
N GLU A 86 -1.01 -16.17 2.72
CA GLU A 86 -0.96 -15.78 4.12
C GLU A 86 -1.00 -14.25 4.25
N PRO A 87 -1.63 -13.72 5.31
CA PRO A 87 -1.51 -12.32 5.68
C PRO A 87 -0.06 -11.88 5.73
N THR A 88 0.19 -10.63 5.34
CA THR A 88 1.49 -10.01 5.51
C THR A 88 1.99 -10.12 6.94
N THR A 89 3.30 -10.20 7.13
CA THR A 89 3.98 -9.97 8.41
C THR A 89 4.91 -8.78 8.32
N VAL A 90 5.22 -8.15 9.45
CA VAL A 90 6.28 -7.14 9.52
C VAL A 90 7.63 -7.80 9.24
N TRP A 91 8.44 -7.16 8.40
CA TRP A 91 9.86 -7.46 8.36
C TRP A 91 10.57 -6.70 9.48
N GLU A 92 11.16 -7.45 10.41
CA GLU A 92 11.82 -6.90 11.60
C GLU A 92 13.22 -6.32 11.32
N GLY A 93 13.76 -6.55 10.12
CA GLY A 93 15.04 -5.98 9.72
C GLY A 93 14.96 -4.46 9.59
N LEU A 94 15.92 -3.75 10.19
CA LEU A 94 15.97 -2.29 10.14
C LEU A 94 16.27 -1.80 8.72
N GLY A 95 15.35 -1.01 8.16
CA GLY A 95 15.61 -0.28 6.92
C GLY A 95 16.75 0.72 7.12
N GLN A 96 17.76 0.66 6.26
CA GLN A 96 18.90 1.56 6.28
C GLN A 96 18.70 2.70 5.29
N GLN A 97 18.84 3.93 5.77
CA GLN A 97 18.85 5.07 4.87
C GLN A 97 20.24 5.28 4.29
N SER A 98 20.32 5.46 2.98
CA SER A 98 21.51 5.91 2.29
C SER A 98 21.20 7.07 1.34
N LEU A 99 22.23 7.82 0.91
CA LEU A 99 22.10 8.81 -0.16
C LEU A 99 22.71 8.22 -1.43
N ARG A 100 21.91 8.13 -2.48
CA ARG A 100 22.38 7.70 -3.81
C ARG A 100 22.63 8.89 -4.69
N ASN A 101 23.66 8.81 -5.53
CA ASN A 101 23.89 9.76 -6.62
C ASN A 101 23.07 9.30 -7.83
N GLY A 102 22.09 10.10 -8.25
CA GLY A 102 21.40 9.94 -9.53
C GLY A 102 21.87 10.97 -10.55
N VAL A 103 21.33 10.87 -11.77
CA VAL A 103 21.60 11.80 -12.87
C VAL A 103 21.21 13.24 -12.51
N ARG A 104 20.14 13.39 -11.71
CA ARG A 104 19.58 14.69 -11.32
C ARG A 104 20.16 15.25 -10.03
N GLY A 105 21.06 14.52 -9.37
CA GLY A 105 21.64 14.85 -8.07
C GLY A 105 21.41 13.74 -7.03
N LYS A 106 21.67 14.05 -5.76
CA LYS A 106 21.52 13.08 -4.67
C LYS A 106 20.07 12.90 -4.26
N PHE A 107 19.66 11.70 -3.87
CA PHE A 107 18.37 11.44 -3.26
C PHE A 107 18.48 10.34 -2.18
N PRO A 108 17.65 10.38 -1.12
CA PRO A 108 17.66 9.35 -0.09
C PRO A 108 17.00 8.06 -0.60
N THR A 109 17.53 6.92 -0.19
CA THR A 109 16.94 5.59 -0.39
C THR A 109 16.82 4.87 0.94
N PHE A 110 15.79 4.03 1.06
CA PHE A 110 15.56 3.17 2.22
C PHE A 110 15.75 1.73 1.78
N ASP A 111 16.84 1.13 2.24
CA ASP A 111 17.33 -0.16 1.80
C ASP A 111 17.06 -1.21 2.88
N PHE A 112 16.38 -2.29 2.52
CA PHE A 112 16.13 -3.46 3.36
C PHE A 112 16.95 -4.61 2.81
N ASN A 113 17.91 -5.09 3.58
CA ASN A 113 18.81 -6.16 3.15
C ASN A 113 18.34 -7.52 3.68
N ASP A 114 18.68 -8.57 2.94
CA ASP A 114 18.49 -9.97 3.32
C ASP A 114 17.03 -10.32 3.66
N VAL A 115 16.08 -9.70 2.96
CA VAL A 115 14.65 -9.97 3.13
C VAL A 115 14.35 -11.40 2.67
N PRO A 116 13.78 -12.29 3.51
CA PRO A 116 13.60 -13.70 3.19
C PRO A 116 12.72 -13.91 1.96
N ALA A 117 13.23 -14.68 1.00
CA ALA A 117 12.59 -14.94 -0.28
C ALA A 117 13.17 -16.22 -0.90
N ASP A 118 13.04 -17.34 -0.18
CA ASP A 118 13.74 -18.58 -0.47
C ASP A 118 13.00 -19.42 -1.53
N MET A 119 13.38 -19.20 -2.79
CA MET A 119 12.87 -19.94 -3.94
C MET A 119 13.56 -21.31 -4.12
N VAL A 120 14.71 -21.52 -3.49
CA VAL A 120 15.42 -22.81 -3.59
C VAL A 120 14.78 -23.84 -2.67
N SER A 121 14.37 -23.45 -1.46
CA SER A 121 13.66 -24.33 -0.53
C SER A 121 12.19 -24.52 -0.91
N ASP A 122 11.55 -23.49 -1.45
CA ASP A 122 10.14 -23.52 -1.83
C ASP A 122 9.93 -22.81 -3.19
N PRO A 123 10.18 -23.50 -4.32
CA PRO A 123 10.07 -22.91 -5.66
C PRO A 123 8.63 -22.59 -6.06
N THR A 124 7.65 -23.06 -5.29
CA THR A 124 6.22 -22.77 -5.52
C THR A 124 5.74 -21.53 -4.77
N ALA A 125 6.57 -21.01 -3.86
CA ALA A 125 6.24 -19.84 -3.07
C ALA A 125 6.06 -18.59 -3.92
N ARG A 126 5.18 -17.72 -3.46
CA ARG A 126 4.99 -16.37 -3.99
C ARG A 126 5.18 -15.40 -2.85
N TYR A 127 6.30 -14.71 -2.81
CA TYR A 127 6.49 -13.63 -1.86
C TYR A 127 5.96 -12.34 -2.46
N ARG A 128 5.33 -11.51 -1.65
CA ARG A 128 4.82 -10.20 -2.04
C ARG A 128 5.24 -9.18 -1.02
N PHE A 129 5.81 -8.09 -1.51
CA PHE A 129 6.31 -7.00 -0.68
C PHE A 129 5.43 -5.78 -0.87
N VAL A 130 5.03 -5.16 0.23
CA VAL A 130 4.26 -3.92 0.25
C VAL A 130 4.73 -3.04 1.39
N MET A 131 4.55 -1.74 1.25
CA MET A 131 4.89 -0.78 2.30
C MET A 131 3.66 -0.38 3.10
N TYR A 132 3.86 -0.24 4.40
CA TYR A 132 2.92 0.42 5.30
C TYR A 132 3.60 1.65 5.89
N ALA A 133 3.03 2.83 5.64
CA ALA A 133 3.63 4.10 6.05
C ALA A 133 2.54 5.18 6.20
N PRO A 134 2.88 6.38 6.70
CA PRO A 134 1.95 7.50 6.72
C PRO A 134 1.41 7.83 5.32
N VAL A 135 0.08 7.81 5.17
CA VAL A 135 -0.64 8.21 3.96
C VAL A 135 -1.35 9.55 4.13
N SER A 136 -1.48 10.02 5.38
CA SER A 136 -1.87 11.39 5.73
C SER A 136 -1.20 11.81 7.05
N LEU A 137 -1.47 13.03 7.53
CA LEU A 137 -0.94 13.55 8.80
C LEU A 137 -1.32 12.70 10.02
N SER A 138 -2.45 11.99 9.96
CA SER A 138 -3.02 11.27 11.10
C SER A 138 -3.33 9.80 10.80
N THR A 139 -2.99 9.31 9.60
CA THR A 139 -3.32 7.95 9.18
C THR A 139 -2.14 7.26 8.51
N GLN A 140 -1.88 6.02 8.91
CA GLN A 140 -1.03 5.09 8.18
C GLN A 140 -1.87 4.21 7.26
N GLY A 141 -1.24 3.67 6.22
CA GLY A 141 -1.93 2.83 5.25
C GLY A 141 -0.95 2.10 4.33
N PHE A 142 -1.49 1.15 3.56
CA PHE A 142 -0.76 0.59 2.42
C PHE A 142 -0.44 1.71 1.43
N THR A 143 0.81 1.80 1.00
CA THR A 143 1.28 2.85 0.09
C THR A 143 2.34 2.35 -0.88
N GLY A 144 2.66 3.17 -1.87
CA GLY A 144 3.57 2.85 -2.96
C GLY A 144 3.04 1.74 -3.84
N ASN A 145 3.80 0.67 -4.08
CA ASN A 145 3.42 -0.42 -4.98
C ASN A 145 3.56 -1.79 -4.30
N VAL A 146 3.01 -2.83 -4.95
CA VAL A 146 3.29 -4.22 -4.61
C VAL A 146 4.39 -4.74 -5.53
N TRP A 147 5.35 -5.49 -4.98
CA TRP A 147 6.26 -6.30 -5.78
C TRP A 147 6.06 -7.78 -5.51
N VAL A 148 6.19 -8.62 -6.54
CA VAL A 148 6.02 -10.07 -6.44
C VAL A 148 7.33 -10.78 -6.77
N HIS A 149 7.79 -11.62 -5.85
CA HIS A 149 8.89 -12.55 -6.02
C HIS A 149 8.37 -13.97 -6.21
N ALA A 150 8.43 -14.49 -7.43
CA ALA A 150 8.00 -15.86 -7.70
C ALA A 150 8.63 -16.39 -8.98
N VAL A 151 8.91 -17.70 -9.02
CA VAL A 151 9.25 -18.39 -10.28
C VAL A 151 8.07 -18.32 -11.26
N ASP A 152 6.84 -18.35 -10.74
CA ASP A 152 5.60 -18.21 -11.51
C ASP A 152 4.55 -17.36 -10.74
N PRO A 153 4.46 -16.05 -11.02
CA PRO A 153 3.52 -15.13 -10.39
C PRO A 153 2.11 -15.16 -11.02
N ARG A 154 1.80 -16.11 -11.92
CA ARG A 154 0.45 -16.22 -12.50
C ARG A 154 -0.61 -16.40 -11.43
N THR A 155 -1.83 -16.03 -11.80
CA THR A 155 -3.00 -16.19 -10.96
C THR A 155 -3.14 -17.64 -10.48
N ILE A 156 -3.20 -17.78 -9.16
CA ILE A 156 -3.63 -19.00 -8.48
C ILE A 156 -4.81 -18.62 -7.60
N GLN A 157 -5.85 -19.45 -7.62
CA GLN A 157 -6.99 -19.27 -6.74
C GLN A 157 -6.52 -19.28 -5.28
N PRO A 158 -6.99 -18.34 -4.44
CA PRO A 158 -6.70 -18.41 -3.02
C PRO A 158 -7.09 -19.79 -2.47
N ASN A 159 -6.29 -20.35 -1.57
CA ASN A 159 -6.67 -21.55 -0.83
C ASN A 159 -7.51 -21.09 0.36
N PRO A 160 -8.85 -21.27 0.36
CA PRO A 160 -9.68 -20.70 1.40
C PRO A 160 -9.44 -21.41 2.73
N VAL A 161 -9.41 -20.64 3.81
CA VAL A 161 -9.32 -21.18 5.17
C VAL A 161 -10.69 -21.15 5.84
N VAL A 162 -10.97 -22.16 6.66
CA VAL A 162 -12.22 -22.25 7.43
C VAL A 162 -12.02 -21.61 8.80
N PRO A 163 -12.90 -20.71 9.26
CA PRO A 163 -12.80 -20.14 10.60
C PRO A 163 -12.88 -21.20 11.69
N THR A 164 -12.07 -21.06 12.75
CA THR A 164 -12.04 -21.99 13.89
C THR A 164 -12.94 -21.57 15.06
N GLY A 165 -13.56 -20.39 14.97
CA GLY A 165 -14.37 -19.78 16.03
C GLY A 165 -14.42 -18.27 15.88
N PHE A 166 -14.89 -17.58 16.93
CA PHE A 166 -14.91 -16.11 16.99
C PHE A 166 -13.80 -15.58 17.87
N SER A 167 -13.23 -14.43 17.52
CA SER A 167 -12.21 -13.74 18.32
C SER A 167 -12.74 -13.36 19.70
N SER A 168 -11.83 -13.06 20.63
CA SER A 168 -12.20 -12.38 21.87
C SER A 168 -12.58 -10.91 21.59
N GLN A 169 -13.12 -10.21 22.59
CA GLN A 169 -13.54 -8.80 22.44
C GLN A 169 -12.38 -7.79 22.40
N SER A 170 -11.15 -8.20 22.76
CA SER A 170 -9.97 -7.35 22.76
C SER A 170 -9.03 -7.79 21.63
N ILE A 171 -8.93 -6.99 20.57
CA ILE A 171 -8.13 -7.31 19.39
C ILE A 171 -7.10 -6.19 19.20
N SER A 172 -5.82 -6.54 19.14
CA SER A 172 -4.72 -5.61 18.92
C SER A 172 -4.27 -5.53 17.45
N ALA A 173 -4.56 -6.56 16.65
CA ALA A 173 -4.19 -6.67 15.24
C ALA A 173 -5.22 -7.50 14.46
N LEU A 174 -5.39 -7.21 13.17
CA LEU A 174 -6.35 -7.88 12.29
C LEU A 174 -5.64 -8.50 11.08
N ASP A 175 -6.00 -9.74 10.77
CA ASP A 175 -5.64 -10.42 9.53
C ASP A 175 -6.82 -10.38 8.57
N THR A 176 -6.66 -9.71 7.43
CA THR A 176 -7.63 -9.77 6.34
C THR A 176 -7.14 -10.75 5.28
N ARG A 177 -7.93 -11.80 5.01
CA ARG A 177 -7.62 -12.83 4.03
C ARG A 177 -8.56 -12.73 2.85
N ILE A 178 -8.02 -12.68 1.64
CA ILE A 178 -8.74 -12.88 0.39
C ILE A 178 -8.97 -14.39 0.27
N GLN A 179 -10.21 -14.81 0.46
CA GLN A 179 -10.65 -16.20 0.42
C GLN A 179 -10.98 -16.65 -1.00
N MET A 180 -11.40 -15.72 -1.87
CA MET A 180 -11.74 -16.01 -3.25
C MET A 180 -11.47 -14.81 -4.14
N ALA A 181 -11.01 -15.06 -5.35
CA ALA A 181 -10.96 -14.08 -6.41
C ALA A 181 -11.46 -14.72 -7.70
N TRP A 182 -12.51 -14.16 -8.26
CA TRP A 182 -13.22 -14.75 -9.39
C TRP A 182 -13.25 -13.78 -10.55
N PRO A 183 -12.36 -13.95 -11.55
CA PRO A 183 -12.41 -13.15 -12.77
C PRO A 183 -13.61 -13.54 -13.64
N HIS A 184 -14.27 -12.53 -14.21
CA HIS A 184 -15.48 -12.70 -15.01
C HIS A 184 -15.65 -11.61 -16.08
N ASP A 185 -16.64 -11.79 -16.96
CA ASP A 185 -17.10 -10.76 -17.92
C ASP A 185 -18.17 -9.84 -17.30
N GLU A 186 -18.63 -8.83 -18.04
CA GLU A 186 -19.70 -7.91 -17.59
C GLU A 186 -21.05 -8.58 -17.31
N ARG A 187 -21.24 -9.82 -17.78
CA ARG A 187 -22.47 -10.60 -17.55
C ARG A 187 -22.35 -11.52 -16.34
N GLY A 188 -21.20 -11.53 -15.67
CA GLY A 188 -20.94 -12.44 -14.55
C GLY A 188 -20.68 -13.88 -14.98
N ASN A 189 -20.16 -14.12 -16.18
CA ASN A 189 -19.64 -15.44 -16.54
C ASN A 189 -18.17 -15.52 -16.19
N GLN A 190 -17.75 -16.62 -15.55
CA GLN A 190 -16.34 -16.84 -15.24
C GLN A 190 -15.49 -16.77 -16.50
N MET A 191 -14.40 -16.00 -16.44
CA MET A 191 -13.47 -15.82 -17.54
C MET A 191 -12.04 -16.13 -17.11
N PRO A 192 -11.20 -16.63 -18.01
CA PRO A 192 -9.77 -16.69 -17.76
C PRO A 192 -9.19 -15.26 -17.72
N VAL A 193 -8.07 -15.08 -17.02
CA VAL A 193 -7.45 -13.77 -16.70
C VAL A 193 -7.12 -12.96 -17.96
N GLU A 194 -6.87 -13.66 -19.06
CA GLU A 194 -6.54 -13.11 -20.37
C GLU A 194 -7.64 -12.26 -20.98
N VAL A 195 -8.89 -12.50 -20.60
CA VAL A 195 -10.07 -11.85 -21.21
C VAL A 195 -11.05 -11.29 -20.19
N ALA A 196 -10.90 -11.64 -18.90
CA ALA A 196 -11.69 -11.07 -17.83
C ALA A 196 -11.51 -9.54 -17.79
N ASN A 197 -12.62 -8.83 -17.67
CA ASN A 197 -12.64 -7.38 -17.49
C ASN A 197 -13.20 -6.97 -16.13
N ARG A 198 -13.61 -7.96 -15.32
CA ARG A 198 -14.09 -7.80 -13.95
C ARG A 198 -13.51 -8.88 -13.05
N VAL A 199 -13.40 -8.58 -11.76
CA VAL A 199 -13.07 -9.55 -10.71
C VAL A 199 -13.98 -9.31 -9.52
N ASN A 200 -14.58 -10.38 -9.00
CA ASN A 200 -15.16 -10.38 -7.65
C ASN A 200 -14.10 -10.85 -6.66
N VAL A 201 -13.91 -10.09 -5.57
CA VAL A 201 -12.98 -10.44 -4.50
C VAL A 201 -13.76 -10.67 -3.23
N VAL A 202 -13.54 -11.81 -2.59
CA VAL A 202 -14.14 -12.15 -1.29
C VAL A 202 -13.05 -12.14 -0.24
N ALA A 203 -13.27 -11.36 0.82
CA ALA A 203 -12.36 -11.27 1.95
C ALA A 203 -13.05 -11.63 3.26
N GLU A 204 -12.27 -12.12 4.22
CA GLU A 204 -12.68 -12.36 5.61
C GLU A 204 -11.66 -11.74 6.57
N VAL A 205 -12.11 -11.40 7.76
CA VAL A 205 -11.30 -10.73 8.79
C VAL A 205 -11.19 -11.61 10.02
N PHE A 206 -9.96 -11.84 10.46
CA PHE A 206 -9.58 -12.69 11.58
C PHE A 206 -8.79 -11.90 12.62
N GLU A 207 -8.80 -12.39 13.85
CA GLU A 207 -7.82 -11.99 14.86
C GLU A 207 -6.42 -12.41 14.40
N HIS A 208 -5.48 -11.46 14.44
CA HIS A 208 -4.13 -11.67 13.91
C HIS A 208 -3.43 -12.92 14.47
N GLY A 209 -2.80 -13.69 13.59
CA GLY A 209 -2.09 -14.92 13.95
C GLY A 209 -3.01 -16.09 14.28
N SER A 210 -4.31 -15.97 13.96
CA SER A 210 -5.31 -17.01 14.21
C SER A 210 -6.29 -17.15 13.04
N LEU A 211 -7.16 -18.16 13.11
CA LEU A 211 -8.32 -18.32 12.24
C LEU A 211 -9.64 -18.03 12.97
N ARG A 212 -9.59 -17.24 14.05
CA ARG A 212 -10.77 -16.80 14.78
C ARG A 212 -11.37 -15.57 14.10
N ALA A 213 -12.54 -15.73 13.49
CA ALA A 213 -13.21 -14.66 12.76
C ALA A 213 -13.66 -13.54 13.71
N ILE A 214 -13.64 -12.30 13.25
CA ILE A 214 -14.17 -11.20 14.05
C ILE A 214 -15.70 -11.22 14.02
N ALA A 215 -16.33 -11.27 15.19
CA ALA A 215 -17.78 -11.18 15.32
C ALA A 215 -18.26 -9.72 15.29
N PRO A 216 -19.47 -9.44 14.77
CA PRO A 216 -20.12 -8.18 15.02
C PRO A 216 -20.51 -8.05 16.51
N ASP A 217 -20.73 -6.81 16.97
CA ASP A 217 -21.31 -6.58 18.30
C ASP A 217 -22.80 -6.99 18.37
N ALA A 218 -23.42 -6.81 19.54
CA ALA A 218 -24.82 -7.15 19.77
C ALA A 218 -25.81 -6.38 18.86
N ALA A 219 -25.40 -5.25 18.28
CA ALA A 219 -26.18 -4.47 17.33
C ALA A 219 -25.88 -4.87 15.87
N GLY A 220 -25.07 -5.92 15.64
CA GLY A 220 -24.70 -6.38 14.30
C GLY A 220 -23.60 -5.54 13.65
N LYS A 221 -22.92 -4.67 14.40
CA LYS A 221 -21.91 -3.75 13.85
C LYS A 221 -20.49 -4.28 14.05
N PHE A 222 -19.69 -4.19 12.99
CA PHE A 222 -18.25 -4.45 13.07
C PHE A 222 -17.49 -3.21 13.58
N ARG A 223 -16.47 -3.43 14.39
CA ARG A 223 -15.59 -2.37 14.93
C ARG A 223 -14.47 -1.98 13.96
N TYR A 224 -14.67 -2.22 12.67
CA TYR A 224 -13.75 -1.86 11.59
C TYR A 224 -14.53 -1.55 10.33
N SER A 225 -13.93 -0.77 9.44
CA SER A 225 -14.27 -0.70 8.04
C SER A 225 -13.33 -1.62 7.26
N ILE A 226 -13.82 -2.17 6.14
CA ILE A 226 -13.00 -2.94 5.21
C ILE A 226 -12.99 -2.23 3.86
N ALA A 227 -11.83 -2.22 3.21
CA ALA A 227 -11.63 -1.66 1.89
C ALA A 227 -10.78 -2.59 1.03
N LEU A 228 -11.03 -2.60 -0.27
CA LEU A 228 -10.17 -3.27 -1.25
C LEU A 228 -9.24 -2.24 -1.88
N TYR A 229 -7.97 -2.56 -1.94
CA TYR A 229 -6.93 -1.80 -2.60
C TYR A 229 -6.41 -2.57 -3.81
N ALA A 230 -5.96 -1.85 -4.83
CA ALA A 230 -5.41 -2.41 -6.05
C ALA A 230 -4.14 -1.68 -6.47
N ALA A 231 -3.17 -2.41 -7.01
CA ALA A 231 -2.05 -1.88 -7.78
C ALA A 231 -2.02 -2.55 -9.16
N GLU A 232 -2.00 -1.77 -10.23
CA GLU A 232 -1.82 -2.28 -11.60
C GLU A 232 -0.33 -2.43 -11.91
N GLY A 233 0.16 -3.67 -12.03
CA GLY A 233 1.59 -3.98 -12.14
C GLY A 233 2.39 -3.26 -11.04
N ASN A 234 3.37 -2.46 -11.45
CA ASN A 234 4.23 -1.68 -10.54
C ASN A 234 3.71 -0.25 -10.25
N ASN A 235 2.45 0.04 -10.58
CA ASN A 235 1.84 1.33 -10.28
C ASN A 235 1.51 1.47 -8.79
N SER A 236 1.14 2.69 -8.39
CA SER A 236 0.79 2.97 -7.01
C SER A 236 -0.49 2.22 -6.59
N ILE A 237 -0.52 1.78 -5.34
CA ILE A 237 -1.67 1.25 -4.65
C ILE A 237 -2.69 2.38 -4.53
N VAL A 238 -3.91 2.09 -4.96
CA VAL A 238 -5.06 2.97 -4.84
C VAL A 238 -6.23 2.20 -4.23
N LEU A 239 -7.23 2.92 -3.73
CA LEU A 239 -8.51 2.30 -3.41
C LEU A 239 -9.09 1.70 -4.69
N ALA A 240 -9.43 0.42 -4.67
CA ALA A 240 -10.02 -0.25 -5.81
C ALA A 240 -11.40 0.36 -6.12
N ASN A 241 -11.71 0.53 -7.39
CA ASN A 241 -13.06 0.86 -7.80
C ASN A 241 -13.90 -0.42 -7.76
N TYR A 242 -15.00 -0.44 -7.03
CA TYR A 242 -15.92 -1.59 -6.99
C TYR A 242 -17.35 -1.07 -6.95
N SER A 243 -18.28 -1.78 -7.58
CA SER A 243 -19.68 -1.37 -7.67
C SER A 243 -20.38 -1.40 -6.31
N SER A 244 -20.00 -2.37 -5.47
CA SER A 244 -20.51 -2.52 -4.11
C SER A 244 -19.56 -3.38 -3.26
N VAL A 245 -19.63 -3.19 -1.95
CA VAL A 245 -19.13 -4.15 -0.96
C VAL A 245 -20.32 -4.68 -0.16
N THR A 246 -20.52 -6.00 -0.15
CA THR A 246 -21.66 -6.62 0.52
C THR A 246 -21.18 -7.61 1.57
N PRO A 247 -21.51 -7.43 2.87
CA PRO A 247 -21.31 -8.49 3.85
C PRO A 247 -22.29 -9.62 3.54
N LYS A 248 -21.77 -10.84 3.35
CA LYS A 248 -22.54 -12.06 3.20
C LYS A 248 -22.23 -12.99 4.36
N THR A 249 -23.24 -13.67 4.86
CA THR A 249 -23.08 -14.69 5.89
C THR A 249 -23.03 -16.08 5.29
N TYR A 250 -22.33 -16.98 5.95
CA TYR A 250 -22.32 -18.42 5.63
C TYR A 250 -22.12 -19.24 6.90
N THR A 251 -22.53 -20.50 6.88
CA THR A 251 -22.53 -21.37 8.05
C THR A 251 -21.49 -22.46 7.93
N VAL A 252 -20.71 -22.66 8.99
CA VAL A 252 -19.81 -23.81 9.17
C VAL A 252 -20.17 -24.46 10.50
N GLY A 253 -20.64 -25.71 10.45
CA GLY A 253 -21.21 -26.38 11.62
C GLY A 253 -22.42 -25.62 12.16
N SER A 254 -22.36 -25.20 13.44
CA SER A 254 -23.42 -24.43 14.10
C SER A 254 -23.18 -22.91 14.10
N SER A 255 -22.07 -22.45 13.53
CA SER A 255 -21.63 -21.05 13.60
C SER A 255 -21.83 -20.35 12.26
N THR A 256 -22.27 -19.09 12.31
CA THR A 256 -22.49 -18.24 11.13
C THR A 256 -21.41 -17.16 11.06
N TYR A 257 -20.61 -17.18 10.01
CA TYR A 257 -19.50 -16.26 9.77
C TYR A 257 -19.86 -15.21 8.73
N THR A 258 -19.06 -14.15 8.64
CA THR A 258 -19.25 -13.06 7.67
C THR A 258 -18.05 -12.95 6.74
N GLN A 259 -18.33 -12.78 5.46
CA GLN A 259 -17.37 -12.47 4.40
C GLN A 259 -17.80 -11.18 3.69
N TRP A 260 -16.85 -10.41 3.17
CA TRP A 260 -17.10 -9.20 2.41
C TRP A 260 -16.84 -9.46 0.94
N VAL A 261 -17.86 -9.25 0.12
CA VAL A 261 -17.77 -9.44 -1.33
C VAL A 261 -17.66 -8.07 -2.00
N PHE A 262 -16.51 -7.81 -2.61
CA PHE A 262 -16.26 -6.66 -3.47
C PHE A 262 -16.63 -7.05 -4.90
N ASN A 263 -17.74 -6.49 -5.41
CA ASN A 263 -18.28 -6.88 -6.70
C ASN A 263 -17.75 -6.00 -7.85
N ASP A 264 -17.53 -6.66 -8.99
CA ASP A 264 -17.27 -6.07 -10.30
C ASP A 264 -16.07 -5.12 -10.35
N VAL A 265 -15.00 -5.45 -9.62
CA VAL A 265 -13.74 -4.68 -9.64
C VAL A 265 -13.21 -4.66 -11.08
N PRO A 266 -13.07 -3.49 -11.72
CA PRO A 266 -12.63 -3.42 -13.10
C PRO A 266 -11.17 -3.83 -13.19
N VAL A 267 -10.87 -4.70 -14.16
CA VAL A 267 -9.53 -5.05 -14.59
C VAL A 267 -9.45 -4.93 -16.10
N GLN A 268 -8.26 -4.68 -16.61
CA GLN A 268 -8.02 -4.77 -18.04
C GLN A 268 -7.53 -6.17 -18.41
N PRO A 269 -8.08 -6.79 -19.47
CA PRO A 269 -7.59 -8.07 -19.99
C PRO A 269 -6.07 -8.10 -20.19
N GLY A 270 -5.42 -9.14 -19.68
CA GLY A 270 -3.96 -9.34 -19.82
C GLY A 270 -3.09 -8.38 -18.99
N ARG A 271 -3.67 -7.43 -18.25
CA ARG A 271 -2.90 -6.59 -17.31
C ARG A 271 -2.75 -7.28 -15.96
N GLN A 272 -1.63 -7.01 -15.30
CA GLN A 272 -1.38 -7.50 -13.96
C GLN A 272 -2.02 -6.59 -12.92
N TYR A 273 -2.72 -7.16 -11.93
CA TYR A 273 -3.20 -6.44 -10.76
C TYR A 273 -2.82 -7.18 -9.48
N HIS A 274 -2.56 -6.42 -8.41
CA HIS A 274 -2.38 -6.93 -7.06
C HIS A 274 -3.48 -6.38 -6.16
N PHE A 275 -4.27 -7.26 -5.56
CA PHE A 275 -5.37 -6.90 -4.66
C PHE A 275 -5.00 -7.16 -3.20
N LEU A 276 -5.31 -6.20 -2.34
CA LEU A 276 -5.15 -6.28 -0.89
C LEU A 276 -6.47 -5.84 -0.25
N ALA A 277 -6.98 -6.62 0.69
CA ALA A 277 -8.12 -6.19 1.51
C ALA A 277 -7.60 -5.69 2.85
N GLY A 278 -7.90 -4.44 3.23
CA GLY A 278 -7.48 -3.85 4.49
C GLY A 278 -8.67 -3.66 5.42
N ALA A 279 -8.53 -4.08 6.68
CA ALA A 279 -9.47 -3.78 7.74
C ALA A 279 -8.90 -2.69 8.66
N THR A 280 -9.57 -1.54 8.72
CA THR A 280 -9.18 -0.42 9.56
C THR A 280 -10.17 -0.28 10.71
N PRO A 281 -9.75 -0.26 11.98
CA PRO A 281 -10.67 -0.10 13.09
C PRO A 281 -11.51 1.16 13.00
N SER A 282 -12.75 1.08 13.48
CA SER A 282 -13.58 2.25 13.68
C SER A 282 -13.09 2.99 14.92
N GLY A 283 -12.42 4.14 14.75
CA GLY A 283 -11.91 4.98 15.85
C GLY A 283 -10.42 5.31 15.70
N LYS A 284 -9.81 5.88 16.77
CA LYS A 284 -8.39 6.29 16.79
C LYS A 284 -7.43 5.17 17.23
N GLN A 285 -7.82 3.90 17.08
CA GLN A 285 -7.00 2.79 17.56
C GLN A 285 -6.07 2.33 16.44
N ASP A 286 -4.76 2.44 16.67
CA ASP A 286 -3.73 1.94 15.73
C ASP A 286 -3.70 0.41 15.78
N VAL A 287 -4.58 -0.23 15.00
CA VAL A 287 -4.47 -1.66 14.72
C VAL A 287 -3.71 -1.80 13.41
N TYR A 288 -2.62 -2.55 13.45
CA TYR A 288 -1.85 -2.85 12.24
C TYR A 288 -2.68 -3.76 11.33
N PRO A 289 -2.99 -3.35 10.09
CA PRO A 289 -3.73 -4.19 9.16
C PRO A 289 -2.76 -5.12 8.46
N PHE A 290 -2.92 -6.42 8.69
CA PHE A 290 -2.24 -7.44 7.90
C PHE A 290 -3.18 -7.93 6.82
N SER A 291 -2.67 -8.11 5.60
CA SER A 291 -3.48 -8.47 4.44
C SER A 291 -2.83 -9.57 3.63
N SER A 292 -3.58 -10.57 3.22
CA SER A 292 -3.14 -11.43 2.12
C SER A 292 -3.17 -10.62 0.81
N ILE A 293 -2.22 -10.87 -0.07
CA ILE A 293 -2.15 -10.18 -1.35
C ILE A 293 -2.41 -11.19 -2.47
N TRP A 294 -3.48 -10.98 -3.24
CA TRP A 294 -3.78 -11.80 -4.40
C TRP A 294 -3.30 -11.13 -5.69
N THR A 295 -2.93 -11.92 -6.70
CA THR A 295 -2.41 -11.40 -7.98
C THR A 295 -3.25 -11.91 -9.15
N HIS A 296 -3.81 -10.97 -9.89
CA HIS A 296 -4.38 -11.15 -11.21
C HIS A 296 -3.25 -11.04 -12.24
N ALA A 297 -2.81 -12.14 -12.85
CA ALA A 297 -1.73 -12.12 -13.83
C ALA A 297 -1.78 -13.33 -14.75
N GLN A 298 -1.66 -13.08 -16.06
CA GLN A 298 -1.43 -14.09 -17.08
C GLN A 298 0.06 -14.42 -17.24
N ASP A 299 0.94 -13.42 -17.07
CA ASP A 299 2.38 -13.58 -17.32
C ASP A 299 3.07 -14.29 -16.14
N GLY A 300 3.84 -15.33 -16.47
CA GLY A 300 4.63 -16.12 -15.53
C GLY A 300 6.01 -15.52 -15.20
N ARG A 301 6.34 -14.34 -15.72
CA ARG A 301 7.61 -13.68 -15.44
C ARG A 301 7.50 -12.74 -14.25
N THR A 302 8.52 -12.78 -13.39
CA THR A 302 8.75 -11.69 -12.44
C THR A 302 9.20 -10.46 -13.22
N ASN A 303 8.45 -9.37 -13.09
CA ASN A 303 8.81 -8.09 -13.68
C ASN A 303 9.67 -7.33 -12.68
N PHE A 304 10.97 -7.24 -12.96
CA PHE A 304 11.84 -6.36 -12.18
C PHE A 304 11.33 -4.91 -12.29
N PRO A 305 11.42 -4.12 -11.22
CA PRO A 305 11.06 -2.71 -11.31
C PRO A 305 11.89 -2.05 -12.42
N SER A 306 11.25 -1.17 -13.20
CA SER A 306 11.94 -0.22 -14.08
C SER A 306 11.93 1.13 -13.34
N PRO A 307 12.88 1.35 -12.40
CA PRO A 307 12.80 2.49 -11.52
C PRO A 307 12.93 3.80 -12.30
N GLN A 308 12.12 4.77 -11.91
CA GLN A 308 12.33 6.15 -12.30
C GLN A 308 13.15 6.82 -11.20
N GLU A 309 14.31 7.39 -11.56
CA GLU A 309 15.11 8.14 -10.60
C GLU A 309 14.30 9.34 -10.05
N PRO A 310 14.31 9.55 -8.72
CA PRO A 310 13.67 10.71 -8.12
C PRO A 310 14.38 12.03 -8.51
N PRO A 311 13.71 13.18 -8.35
CA PRO A 311 14.40 14.46 -8.29
C PRO A 311 15.45 14.49 -7.18
N ALA A 312 16.45 15.37 -7.29
CA ALA A 312 17.40 15.60 -6.20
C ALA A 312 16.69 16.03 -4.92
N CYS A 313 17.18 15.56 -3.79
CA CYS A 313 16.69 15.94 -2.49
C CYS A 313 17.02 17.40 -2.15
N MET A 314 16.19 18.01 -1.33
CA MET A 314 16.44 19.34 -0.76
C MET A 314 17.45 19.21 0.39
N PRO A 315 18.37 20.17 0.56
CA PRO A 315 19.32 20.18 1.67
C PRO A 315 18.67 19.99 3.04
#